data_AF-A0A7X7HR91-F1
#
_entry.id   AF-A0A7X7HR91-F1
#
_cell.length_a   1.000
_cell.length_b   1.000
_cell.length_c   1.000
_cell.angle_alpha   90.00
_cell.angle_beta   90.00
_cell.angle_gamma   90.00
#
_symmetry.space_group_name_H-M   'P 1'
#
loop_
_entity.id
_entity.type
_entity.pdbx_description
1 polymer ?
#
loop_
_entity_poly.entity_id
_entity_poly.type
_entity_poly.pdbx_seq_one_letter_code
_entity_poly.pdbx_strand_id
1 'polypeptide(L)'
;MKTINVNNAIENFLGGQSDKAGKEWLMKEMKKDPALAREVTLRRKTDEILADRQVMELRDKLGAIEKRKRSSGTIRRAMIKSAKYAAAVALMAVISSVLYLLLKPDPSHDELYSAYYTRYESPGAVRSAINPANTLMENAIASYSAREYEKAIVYLEQVIQTRQEDMESVFMHGMANMEVKNYPVASGSFSKVIAHNDNLYLEDAEWYLGLCYMMTGSIEKAVSQFNAIASSGSRYRKQAARLSRKLN
;
A
#
# COMPACT_ATOMS: atom_id res chain seq x y z
N MET A 1 -3.20 17.64 97.86
CA MET A 1 -2.88 18.67 96.84
C MET A 1 -2.29 17.96 95.63
N LYS A 2 -2.92 18.06 94.45
CA LYS A 2 -2.33 17.55 93.20
C LYS A 2 -1.21 18.52 92.79
N THR A 3 0.01 18.02 92.63
CA THR A 3 1.12 18.77 92.04
C THR A 3 0.77 19.07 90.59
N ILE A 4 0.61 20.35 90.25
CA ILE A 4 0.36 20.77 88.87
C ILE A 4 1.68 20.63 88.10
N ASN A 5 1.71 19.73 87.11
CA ASN A 5 2.84 19.62 86.20
C ASN A 5 2.82 20.81 85.23
N VAL A 6 3.85 21.65 85.31
CA VAL A 6 3.98 22.88 84.52
C VAL A 6 3.90 22.60 83.02
N ASN A 7 4.56 21.55 82.52
CA ASN A 7 4.55 21.21 81.09
C ASN A 7 3.14 20.88 80.59
N ASN A 8 2.43 20.01 81.32
CA ASN A 8 1.07 19.63 80.97
C ASN A 8 0.12 20.84 81.05
N ALA A 9 0.35 21.76 81.99
CA ALA A 9 -0.43 22.99 82.08
C ALA A 9 -0.21 23.91 80.87
N ILE A 10 1.02 24.02 80.37
CA ILE A 10 1.34 24.78 79.15
C ILE A 10 0.70 24.12 77.92
N GLU A 11 0.85 22.80 77.75
CA GLU A 11 0.28 22.06 76.62
C GLU A 11 -1.25 22.14 76.59
N ASN A 12 -1.91 21.93 77.74
CA ASN A 12 -3.36 22.08 77.84
C ASN A 12 -3.81 23.52 77.59
N PHE A 13 -3.00 24.52 77.98
CA PHE A 13 -3.31 25.93 77.73
C PHE A 13 -3.23 26.29 76.25
N LEU A 14 -2.14 25.88 75.58
CA LEU A 14 -1.92 26.15 74.15
C LEU A 14 -2.86 25.33 73.25
N GLY A 15 -3.16 24.09 73.64
CA GLY A 15 -4.11 23.22 72.95
C GLY A 15 -5.59 23.54 73.22
N GLY A 16 -5.89 24.56 74.04
CA GLY A 16 -7.27 24.98 74.35
C GLY A 16 -8.04 24.08 75.31
N GLN A 17 -7.38 23.11 75.95
CA GLN A 17 -7.97 22.09 76.82
C GLN A 17 -7.91 22.43 78.32
N SER A 18 -7.34 23.59 78.68
CA SER A 18 -7.21 24.04 80.07
C SER A 18 -8.53 24.58 80.63
N ASP A 19 -8.92 24.12 81.82
CA ASP A 19 -10.07 24.60 82.57
C ASP A 19 -9.83 26.01 83.14
N LYS A 20 -10.89 26.64 83.66
CA LYS A 20 -10.80 28.03 84.16
C LYS A 20 -9.76 28.16 85.28
N ALA A 21 -9.69 27.18 86.18
CA ALA A 21 -8.74 27.16 87.29
C ALA A 21 -7.29 27.00 86.81
N GLY A 22 -7.02 26.13 85.84
CA GLY A 22 -5.70 25.93 85.25
C GLY A 22 -5.20 27.14 84.47
N LYS A 23 -6.10 27.83 83.73
CA LYS A 23 -5.79 29.11 83.05
C LYS A 23 -5.41 30.21 84.04
N GLU A 24 -6.22 30.41 85.07
CA GLU A 24 -5.96 31.43 86.09
C GLU A 24 -4.67 31.14 86.86
N TRP A 25 -4.40 29.87 87.19
CA TRP A 25 -3.15 29.45 87.81
C TRP A 25 -1.94 29.76 86.93
N LEU A 26 -1.96 29.34 85.65
CA LEU A 26 -0.83 29.55 84.74
C LEU A 26 -0.57 31.05 84.51
N MET A 27 -1.62 31.85 84.32
CA MET A 27 -1.49 33.31 84.16
C MET A 27 -0.91 33.98 85.40
N LYS A 28 -1.28 33.53 86.60
CA LYS A 28 -0.72 34.04 87.86
C LYS A 28 0.75 33.65 88.01
N GLU A 29 1.11 32.44 87.61
CA GLU A 29 2.48 31.93 87.69
C GLU A 29 3.40 32.62 86.67
N MET A 30 2.93 32.83 85.45
CA MET A 30 3.64 33.62 84.42
C MET A 30 3.90 35.07 84.84
N LYS A 31 3.09 35.66 85.73
CA LYS A 31 3.33 37.01 86.28
C LYS A 31 4.45 37.02 87.32
N LYS A 32 4.68 35.89 88.01
CA LYS A 32 5.72 35.74 89.03
C LYS A 32 7.05 35.28 88.43
N ASP A 33 6.98 34.43 87.40
CA ASP A 33 8.15 33.87 86.72
C ASP A 33 8.22 34.32 85.24
N PRO A 34 9.07 35.31 84.93
CA PRO A 34 9.32 35.74 83.55
C PRO A 34 9.89 34.65 82.63
N ALA A 35 10.56 33.61 83.17
CA ALA A 35 11.10 32.52 82.37
C ALA A 35 9.98 31.63 81.83
N LEU A 36 9.02 31.26 82.68
CA LEU A 36 7.80 30.55 82.29
C LEU A 36 7.00 31.32 81.22
N ALA A 37 6.87 32.63 81.37
CA ALA A 37 6.18 33.46 80.37
C ALA A 37 6.85 33.44 78.99
N ARG A 38 8.19 33.42 78.95
CA ARG A 38 8.97 33.30 77.70
C ARG A 38 8.78 31.92 77.07
N GLU A 39 8.79 30.86 77.87
CA GLU A 39 8.61 29.48 77.39
C GLU A 39 7.23 29.26 76.75
N VAL A 40 6.16 29.69 77.42
CA VAL A 40 4.79 29.63 76.88
C VAL A 40 4.69 30.38 75.55
N THR A 41 5.33 31.55 75.46
CA THR A 41 5.34 32.35 74.24
C THR A 41 6.12 31.68 73.11
N LEU A 42 7.25 31.05 73.42
CA LEU A 42 8.08 30.32 72.44
C LEU A 42 7.33 29.11 71.87
N ARG A 43 6.70 28.31 72.73
CA ARG A 43 5.92 27.14 72.30
C ARG A 43 4.74 27.55 71.42
N ARG A 44 3.99 28.58 71.81
CA ARG A 44 2.90 29.14 71.00
C ARG A 44 3.35 29.57 69.59
N LYS A 45 4.47 30.29 69.48
CA LYS A 45 5.01 30.71 68.18
C LYS A 45 5.44 29.53 67.33
N THR A 46 5.95 28.47 67.96
CA THR A 46 6.35 27.24 67.26
C THR A 46 5.12 26.51 66.72
N ASP A 47 4.06 26.38 67.51
CA ASP A 47 2.80 25.78 67.10
C ASP A 47 2.14 26.55 65.94
N GLU A 48 2.19 27.89 65.98
CA GLU A 48 1.69 28.76 64.92
C GLU A 48 2.42 28.53 63.59
N ILE A 49 3.77 28.50 63.62
CA ILE A 49 4.60 28.24 62.42
C ILE A 49 4.35 26.83 61.86
N LEU A 50 4.20 25.84 62.73
CA LEU A 50 3.94 24.45 62.31
C LEU A 50 2.54 24.31 61.70
N ALA A 51 1.52 24.97 62.27
CA ALA A 51 0.17 24.98 61.74
C ALA A 51 0.13 25.64 60.35
N ASP A 52 0.78 26.79 60.18
CA ASP A 52 0.88 27.47 58.88
C ASP A 52 1.54 26.59 57.82
N ARG A 53 2.61 25.89 58.18
CA ARG A 53 3.32 24.97 57.27
C ARG A 53 2.42 23.82 56.82
N GLN A 54 1.67 23.21 57.74
CA GLN A 54 0.75 22.11 57.43
C GLN A 54 -0.38 22.56 56.50
N VAL A 55 -0.93 23.77 56.72
CA VAL A 55 -1.97 24.34 55.86
C VAL A 55 -1.45 24.61 54.45
N MET A 56 -0.24 25.15 54.33
CA MET A 56 0.40 25.39 53.03
C MET A 56 0.70 24.08 52.29
N GLU A 57 1.22 23.07 52.99
CA GLU A 57 1.49 21.75 52.40
C GLU A 57 0.20 21.07 51.90
N LEU A 58 -0.89 21.18 52.65
CA LEU A 58 -2.19 20.68 52.24
C LEU A 58 -2.69 21.38 50.97
N ARG A 59 -2.57 22.72 50.89
CA ARG A 59 -2.94 23.50 49.70
C ARG A 59 -2.13 23.10 48.47
N ASP A 60 -0.82 22.90 48.64
CA ASP A 60 0.05 22.46 47.55
C ASP A 60 -0.32 21.06 47.05
N LYS A 61 -0.56 20.11 47.98
CA LYS A 61 -1.02 18.75 47.65
C LYS A 61 -2.36 18.77 46.90
N LEU A 62 -3.33 19.56 47.37
CA LEU A 62 -4.63 19.69 46.73
C LEU A 62 -4.51 20.32 45.33
N GLY A 63 -3.70 21.37 45.17
CA GLY A 63 -3.42 22.00 43.88
C GLY A 63 -2.74 21.04 42.89
N ALA A 64 -1.81 20.21 43.38
CA ALA A 64 -1.16 19.19 42.56
C ALA A 64 -2.14 18.09 42.11
N ILE A 65 -3.04 17.64 42.99
CA ILE A 65 -4.08 16.65 42.67
C ILE A 65 -5.05 17.19 41.62
N GLU A 66 -5.49 18.45 41.76
CA GLU A 66 -6.39 19.08 40.78
C GLU A 66 -5.72 19.20 39.40
N LYS A 67 -4.48 19.69 39.35
CA LYS A 67 -3.70 19.79 38.10
C LYS A 67 -3.50 18.43 37.43
N ARG A 68 -3.23 17.37 38.19
CA ARG A 68 -3.11 15.98 37.67
C ARG A 68 -4.44 15.46 37.12
N LYS A 69 -5.56 15.70 37.81
CA LYS A 69 -6.89 15.27 37.37
C LYS A 69 -7.34 16.00 36.09
N ARG A 70 -7.06 17.31 36.00
CA ARG A 70 -7.44 18.16 34.86
C ARG A 70 -6.62 17.87 33.60
N SER A 71 -5.32 17.58 33.75
CA SER A 71 -4.45 17.20 32.62
C SER A 71 -4.71 15.79 32.10
N SER A 72 -4.84 14.79 32.98
CA SER A 72 -5.11 13.39 32.59
C SER A 72 -6.42 13.23 31.80
N GLY A 73 -7.50 13.90 32.22
CA GLY A 73 -8.79 13.84 31.53
C GLY A 73 -8.79 14.52 30.16
N THR A 74 -8.05 15.61 30.00
CA THR A 74 -8.00 16.39 28.75
C THR A 74 -7.16 15.68 27.69
N ILE A 75 -5.98 15.17 28.07
CA ILE A 75 -5.08 14.43 27.17
C ILE A 75 -5.74 13.14 26.69
N ARG A 76 -6.35 12.37 27.58
CA ARG A 76 -7.06 11.13 27.21
C ARG A 76 -8.22 11.38 26.25
N ARG A 77 -9.00 12.45 26.45
CA ARG A 77 -10.09 12.83 25.53
C ARG A 77 -9.60 13.28 24.17
N ALA A 78 -8.52 14.07 24.11
CA ALA A 78 -7.91 14.50 22.85
C ALA A 78 -7.36 13.30 22.05
N MET A 79 -6.67 12.38 22.72
CA MET A 79 -6.11 11.17 22.09
C MET A 79 -7.20 10.21 21.59
N ILE A 80 -8.29 10.03 22.33
CA ILE A 80 -9.44 9.23 21.87
C ILE A 80 -10.12 9.90 20.67
N LYS A 81 -10.25 11.23 20.66
CA LYS A 81 -10.80 11.96 19.51
C LYS A 81 -9.90 11.80 18.28
N SER A 82 -8.60 12.04 18.39
CA SER A 82 -7.66 11.88 17.26
C SER A 82 -7.59 10.44 16.77
N ALA A 83 -7.61 9.44 17.67
CA ALA A 83 -7.66 8.03 17.29
C ALA A 83 -8.95 7.67 16.52
N LYS A 84 -10.10 8.27 16.87
CA LYS A 84 -11.36 8.09 16.11
C LYS A 84 -11.25 8.65 14.69
N TYR A 85 -10.66 9.84 14.52
CA TYR A 85 -10.46 10.41 13.19
C TYR A 85 -9.44 9.60 12.37
N ALA A 86 -8.33 9.16 12.98
CA ALA A 86 -7.35 8.31 12.32
C ALA A 86 -7.96 6.97 11.87
N ALA A 87 -8.77 6.33 12.73
CA ALA A 87 -9.49 5.10 12.38
C ALA A 87 -10.49 5.32 11.23
N ALA A 88 -11.20 6.45 11.21
CA ALA A 88 -12.11 6.79 10.11
C ALA A 88 -11.37 6.99 8.78
N VAL A 89 -10.22 7.67 8.79
CA VAL A 89 -9.38 7.86 7.60
C VAL A 89 -8.81 6.53 7.10
N ALA A 90 -8.34 5.66 8.00
CA ALA A 90 -7.87 4.33 7.64
C ALA A 90 -8.98 3.48 7.02
N LEU A 91 -10.18 3.51 7.60
CA LEU A 91 -11.35 2.81 7.04
C LEU A 91 -11.72 3.36 5.65
N MET A 92 -11.73 4.68 5.46
CA MET A 92 -11.96 5.28 4.15
C MET A 92 -10.91 4.83 3.13
N ALA A 93 -9.62 4.80 3.49
CA ALA A 93 -8.56 4.34 2.61
C ALA A 93 -8.75 2.86 2.21
N VAL A 94 -9.12 1.99 3.17
CA VAL A 94 -9.42 0.58 2.91
C VAL A 94 -10.65 0.45 2.00
N ILE A 95 -11.74 1.15 2.29
CA ILE A 95 -12.96 1.14 1.47
C ILE A 95 -12.67 1.65 0.07
N SER A 96 -11.93 2.75 -0.08
CA SER A 96 -11.53 3.28 -1.38
C SER A 96 -10.63 2.31 -2.14
N SER A 97 -9.72 1.60 -1.48
CA SER A 97 -8.88 0.59 -2.10
C SER A 97 -9.69 -0.62 -2.57
N VAL A 98 -10.59 -1.13 -1.74
CA VAL A 98 -11.50 -2.23 -2.10
C VAL A 98 -12.42 -1.80 -3.24
N LEU A 99 -13.01 -0.60 -3.15
CA LEU A 99 -13.85 -0.04 -4.20
C LEU A 99 -13.09 0.11 -5.51
N TYR A 100 -11.85 0.60 -5.47
CA TYR A 100 -11.00 0.68 -6.66
C TYR A 100 -10.72 -0.70 -7.27
N LEU A 101 -10.49 -1.74 -6.46
CA LEU A 101 -10.32 -3.11 -6.96
C LEU A 101 -11.61 -3.69 -7.53
N LEU A 102 -12.79 -3.32 -7.00
CA LEU A 102 -14.09 -3.78 -7.48
C LEU A 102 -14.59 -3.03 -8.73
N LEU A 103 -14.21 -1.76 -8.89
CA LEU A 103 -14.63 -0.91 -10.02
C LEU A 103 -13.62 -0.90 -11.17
N LYS A 104 -12.46 -1.56 -11.02
CA LYS A 104 -11.53 -1.71 -12.14
C LYS A 104 -12.22 -2.49 -13.27
N PRO A 105 -12.38 -1.88 -14.46
CA PRO A 105 -12.85 -2.62 -15.62
C PRO A 105 -11.91 -3.79 -15.89
N ASP A 106 -12.45 -4.91 -16.37
CA ASP A 106 -11.61 -5.98 -16.87
C ASP A 106 -10.70 -5.43 -17.99
N PRO A 107 -9.42 -5.85 -18.04
CA PRO A 107 -8.50 -5.36 -19.05
C PRO A 107 -9.09 -5.56 -20.44
N SER A 108 -9.14 -4.49 -21.23
CA SER A 108 -9.66 -4.60 -22.60
C SER A 108 -8.79 -5.53 -23.44
N HIS A 109 -9.34 -6.05 -24.55
CA HIS A 109 -8.54 -6.87 -25.46
C HIS A 109 -7.31 -6.13 -26.00
N ASP A 110 -7.37 -4.81 -26.16
CA ASP A 110 -6.22 -3.98 -26.52
C ASP A 110 -5.12 -3.97 -25.44
N GLU A 111 -5.51 -3.89 -24.17
CA GLU A 111 -4.58 -3.97 -23.04
C GLU A 111 -3.94 -5.36 -22.92
N LEU A 112 -4.75 -6.42 -23.09
CA LEU A 112 -4.26 -7.79 -23.11
C LEU A 112 -3.34 -8.02 -24.31
N TYR A 113 -3.70 -7.55 -25.50
CA TYR A 113 -2.84 -7.65 -26.67
C TYR A 113 -1.50 -6.96 -26.43
N SER A 114 -1.52 -5.73 -25.96
CA SER A 114 -0.29 -4.96 -25.70
C SER A 114 0.63 -5.62 -24.67
N ALA A 115 0.08 -6.34 -23.70
CA ALA A 115 0.85 -7.04 -22.68
C ALA A 115 1.46 -8.37 -23.15
N TYR A 116 0.93 -8.98 -24.22
CA TYR A 116 1.29 -10.33 -24.66
C TYR A 116 1.86 -10.39 -26.08
N TYR A 117 1.63 -9.36 -26.89
CA TYR A 117 2.20 -9.23 -28.22
C TYR A 117 3.67 -8.84 -28.12
N THR A 118 4.51 -9.58 -28.83
CA THR A 118 5.91 -9.23 -29.06
C THR A 118 6.09 -9.06 -30.56
N ARG A 119 6.76 -7.98 -30.97
CA ARG A 119 7.14 -7.84 -32.37
C ARG A 119 8.08 -8.98 -32.75
N TYR A 120 7.88 -9.52 -33.95
CA TYR A 120 8.81 -10.47 -34.53
C TYR A 120 10.09 -9.76 -34.97
N GLU A 121 11.23 -10.22 -34.48
CA GLU A 121 12.55 -9.83 -34.99
C GLU A 121 13.06 -10.99 -35.85
N SER A 122 13.24 -10.74 -37.15
CA SER A 122 13.76 -11.75 -38.08
C SER A 122 15.17 -12.19 -37.64
N PRO A 123 15.43 -13.49 -37.49
CA PRO A 123 16.79 -14.00 -37.32
C PRO A 123 17.61 -13.54 -38.54
N GLY A 124 18.63 -12.71 -38.31
CA GLY A 124 19.28 -11.91 -39.35
C GLY A 124 19.64 -12.66 -40.63
N ALA A 125 19.61 -11.92 -41.75
CA ALA A 125 19.78 -12.41 -43.11
C ALA A 125 20.99 -13.36 -43.27
N VAL A 126 20.71 -14.62 -43.58
CA VAL A 126 21.73 -15.56 -44.07
C VAL A 126 22.03 -15.20 -45.51
N ARG A 127 23.31 -14.96 -45.82
CA ARG A 127 23.76 -14.66 -47.19
C ARG A 127 23.37 -15.81 -48.12
N SER A 128 22.35 -15.59 -48.95
CA SER A 128 21.88 -16.53 -49.97
C SER A 128 22.27 -16.02 -51.36
N ALA A 129 22.32 -16.91 -52.35
CA ALA A 129 22.70 -16.58 -53.72
C ALA A 129 21.80 -15.50 -54.34
N ILE A 130 22.33 -14.61 -55.19
CA ILE A 130 21.55 -13.53 -55.80
C ILE A 130 20.50 -14.14 -56.76
N ASN A 131 19.22 -14.06 -56.37
CA ASN A 131 18.04 -14.47 -57.14
C ASN A 131 16.95 -13.40 -56.93
N PRO A 132 16.15 -13.01 -57.94
CA PRO A 132 15.07 -12.03 -57.79
C PRO A 132 14.16 -12.25 -56.57
N ALA A 133 13.82 -13.51 -56.25
CA ALA A 133 13.01 -13.81 -55.08
C ALA A 133 13.79 -13.62 -53.75
N ASN A 134 15.12 -13.79 -53.75
CA ASN A 134 15.96 -13.47 -52.59
C ASN A 134 16.01 -11.95 -52.39
N THR A 135 16.12 -11.18 -53.47
CA THR A 135 16.06 -9.71 -53.41
C THR A 135 14.70 -9.20 -52.91
N LEU A 136 13.59 -9.81 -53.34
CA LEU A 136 12.26 -9.47 -52.80
C LEU A 136 12.16 -9.74 -51.30
N MET A 137 12.68 -10.87 -50.84
CA MET A 137 12.69 -11.22 -49.42
C MET A 137 13.59 -10.27 -48.60
N GLU A 138 14.78 -9.94 -49.11
CA GLU A 138 15.67 -8.95 -48.48
C GLU A 138 14.99 -7.58 -48.36
N ASN A 139 14.29 -7.13 -49.41
CA ASN A 139 13.54 -5.88 -49.39
C ASN A 139 12.37 -5.92 -48.40
N ALA A 140 11.66 -7.05 -48.31
CA ALA A 140 10.61 -7.26 -47.31
C ALA A 140 11.16 -7.14 -45.89
N ILE A 141 12.26 -7.83 -45.57
CA ILE A 141 12.91 -7.79 -44.26
C ILE A 141 13.40 -6.37 -43.94
N ALA A 142 14.02 -5.69 -44.91
CA ALA A 142 14.50 -4.33 -44.75
C ALA A 142 13.36 -3.34 -44.47
N SER A 143 12.27 -3.40 -45.25
CA SER A 143 11.09 -2.57 -45.02
C SER A 143 10.40 -2.88 -43.69
N TYR A 144 10.29 -4.16 -43.29
CA TYR A 144 9.75 -4.54 -41.98
C TYR A 144 10.59 -3.96 -40.84
N SER A 145 11.92 -4.09 -40.94
CA SER A 145 12.87 -3.55 -39.96
C SER A 145 12.81 -2.01 -39.88
N ALA A 146 12.59 -1.35 -41.01
CA ALA A 146 12.37 0.09 -41.12
C ALA A 146 10.96 0.54 -40.68
N ARG A 147 10.08 -0.39 -40.26
CA ARG A 147 8.67 -0.14 -39.90
C ARG A 147 7.81 0.37 -41.06
N GLU A 148 8.24 0.13 -42.29
CA GLU A 148 7.49 0.37 -43.52
C GLU A 148 6.61 -0.85 -43.84
N TYR A 149 5.65 -1.16 -42.98
CA TYR A 149 4.94 -2.45 -43.02
C TYR A 149 4.11 -2.66 -44.28
N GLU A 150 3.45 -1.62 -44.78
CA GLU A 150 2.66 -1.67 -46.00
C GLU A 150 3.55 -2.04 -47.21
N LYS A 151 4.77 -1.51 -47.25
CA LYS A 151 5.74 -1.83 -48.30
C LYS A 151 6.31 -3.24 -48.13
N ALA A 152 6.56 -3.66 -46.88
CA ALA A 152 6.95 -5.02 -46.58
C ALA A 152 5.89 -6.03 -47.04
N ILE A 153 4.60 -5.75 -46.81
CA ILE A 153 3.47 -6.56 -47.27
C ILE A 153 3.52 -6.74 -48.79
N VAL A 154 3.69 -5.65 -49.56
CA VAL A 154 3.76 -5.71 -51.03
C VAL A 154 4.92 -6.58 -51.52
N TYR A 155 6.09 -6.53 -50.88
CA TYR A 155 7.20 -7.41 -51.23
C TYR A 155 6.91 -8.86 -50.86
N LEU A 156 6.35 -9.11 -49.67
CA LEU A 156 6.02 -10.46 -49.19
C LEU A 156 4.97 -11.13 -50.07
N GLU A 157 3.94 -10.40 -50.51
CA GLU A 157 2.96 -10.91 -51.46
C GLU A 157 3.61 -11.39 -52.76
N GLN A 158 4.60 -10.66 -53.29
CA GLN A 158 5.37 -11.08 -54.47
C GLN A 158 6.26 -12.29 -54.18
N VAL A 159 6.87 -12.39 -52.99
CA VAL A 159 7.64 -13.58 -52.58
C VAL A 159 6.73 -14.80 -52.53
N ILE A 160 5.57 -14.71 -51.88
CA ILE A 160 4.59 -15.81 -51.75
C ILE A 160 4.09 -16.28 -53.12
N GLN A 161 3.90 -15.36 -54.07
CA GLN A 161 3.49 -15.70 -55.45
C GLN A 161 4.60 -16.44 -56.23
N THR A 162 5.86 -16.09 -56.01
CA THR A 162 7.01 -16.62 -56.76
C THR A 162 7.63 -17.86 -56.11
N ARG A 163 7.54 -18.00 -54.79
CA ARG A 163 7.98 -19.13 -53.99
C ARG A 163 6.80 -19.77 -53.31
N GLN A 164 6.19 -20.72 -54.00
CA GLN A 164 5.20 -21.56 -53.37
C GLN A 164 5.88 -22.32 -52.22
N GLU A 165 5.20 -22.39 -51.07
CA GLU A 165 5.62 -23.11 -49.85
C GLU A 165 6.74 -22.45 -49.01
N ASP A 166 7.14 -21.21 -49.29
CA ASP A 166 8.04 -20.46 -48.40
C ASP A 166 7.29 -19.95 -47.15
N MET A 167 7.22 -20.78 -46.11
CA MET A 167 6.49 -20.46 -44.87
C MET A 167 7.09 -19.31 -44.08
N GLU A 168 8.37 -18.96 -44.28
CA GLU A 168 8.95 -17.76 -43.67
C GLU A 168 8.27 -16.51 -44.24
N SER A 169 8.13 -16.44 -45.57
CA SER A 169 7.46 -15.31 -46.23
C SER A 169 5.98 -15.21 -45.82
N VAL A 170 5.27 -16.34 -45.71
CA VAL A 170 3.87 -16.39 -45.25
C VAL A 170 3.76 -15.94 -43.79
N PHE A 171 4.66 -16.40 -42.92
CA PHE A 171 4.69 -16.00 -41.52
C PHE A 171 4.97 -14.50 -41.37
N MET A 172 5.99 -13.98 -42.05
CA MET A 172 6.32 -12.55 -42.04
C MET A 172 5.20 -11.70 -42.60
N HIS A 173 4.47 -12.18 -43.61
CA HIS A 173 3.28 -11.50 -44.13
C HIS A 173 2.19 -11.39 -43.05
N GLY A 174 1.99 -12.45 -42.25
CA GLY A 174 1.13 -12.40 -41.08
C GLY A 174 1.57 -11.34 -40.06
N MET A 175 2.85 -11.33 -39.71
CA MET A 175 3.42 -10.36 -38.77
C MET A 175 3.29 -8.91 -39.24
N ALA A 176 3.56 -8.63 -40.51
CA ALA A 176 3.43 -7.29 -41.08
C ALA A 176 1.96 -6.82 -41.07
N ASN A 177 1.02 -7.72 -41.36
CA ASN A 177 -0.41 -7.42 -41.28
C ASN A 177 -0.88 -7.16 -39.83
N MET A 178 -0.28 -7.79 -38.81
CA MET A 178 -0.57 -7.45 -37.41
C MET A 178 -0.13 -6.03 -37.04
N GLU A 179 1.03 -5.58 -37.54
CA GLU A 179 1.54 -4.22 -37.25
C GLU A 179 0.64 -3.13 -37.85
N VAL A 180 0.00 -3.38 -39.00
CA VAL A 180 -1.01 -2.49 -39.60
C VAL A 180 -2.44 -2.79 -39.12
N LYS A 181 -2.60 -3.62 -38.08
CA LYS A 181 -3.88 -4.03 -37.46
C LYS A 181 -4.85 -4.73 -38.42
N ASN A 182 -4.34 -5.31 -39.51
CA ASN A 182 -5.11 -6.15 -40.42
C ASN A 182 -5.16 -7.61 -39.93
N TYR A 183 -5.79 -7.80 -38.77
CA TYR A 183 -5.88 -9.11 -38.10
C TYR A 183 -6.56 -10.20 -38.95
N PRO A 184 -7.59 -9.94 -39.78
CA PRO A 184 -8.16 -10.96 -40.64
C PRO A 184 -7.14 -11.56 -41.62
N VAL A 185 -6.35 -10.72 -42.31
CA VAL A 185 -5.32 -11.20 -43.24
C VAL A 185 -4.16 -11.89 -42.50
N ALA A 186 -3.78 -11.35 -41.33
CA ALA A 186 -2.78 -11.98 -40.49
C ALA A 186 -3.20 -13.39 -40.05
N SER A 187 -4.44 -13.56 -39.58
CA SER A 187 -4.98 -14.86 -39.17
C SER A 187 -4.97 -15.89 -40.31
N GLY A 188 -5.26 -15.47 -41.55
CA GLY A 188 -5.18 -16.33 -42.73
C GLY A 188 -3.75 -16.76 -43.04
N SER A 189 -2.78 -15.87 -42.84
CA SER A 189 -1.36 -16.17 -43.03
C SER A 189 -0.87 -17.20 -42.01
N PHE A 190 -1.16 -16.99 -40.72
CA PHE A 190 -0.80 -17.96 -39.67
C PHE A 190 -1.50 -19.31 -39.84
N SER A 191 -2.77 -19.31 -40.26
CA SER A 191 -3.50 -20.56 -40.55
C SER A 191 -2.82 -21.37 -41.65
N LYS A 192 -2.27 -20.73 -42.68
CA LYS A 192 -1.49 -21.40 -43.73
C LYS A 192 -0.19 -22.00 -43.19
N VAL A 193 0.52 -21.25 -42.34
CA VAL A 193 1.77 -21.73 -41.69
C VAL A 193 1.49 -22.97 -40.84
N ILE A 194 0.42 -22.95 -40.05
CA ILE A 194 0.01 -24.09 -39.21
C ILE A 194 -0.40 -25.28 -40.08
N ALA A 195 -1.17 -25.05 -41.15
CA ALA A 195 -1.62 -26.11 -42.05
C ALA A 195 -0.48 -26.80 -42.81
N HIS A 196 0.64 -26.10 -43.07
CA HIS A 196 1.83 -26.69 -43.67
C HIS A 196 2.48 -27.75 -42.76
N ASN A 197 2.35 -27.61 -41.43
CA ASN A 197 2.72 -28.58 -40.39
C ASN A 197 4.19 -29.05 -40.34
N ASP A 198 5.02 -28.70 -41.32
CA ASP A 198 6.45 -28.99 -41.36
C ASP A 198 7.26 -27.71 -41.58
N ASN A 199 7.35 -26.86 -40.56
CA ASN A 199 8.15 -25.63 -40.59
C ASN A 199 8.53 -25.16 -39.18
N LEU A 200 9.47 -24.21 -39.11
CA LEU A 200 10.01 -23.68 -37.84
C LEU A 200 9.08 -22.66 -37.15
N TYR A 201 8.00 -22.23 -37.80
CA TYR A 201 7.15 -21.12 -37.36
C TYR A 201 5.84 -21.58 -36.72
N LEU A 202 5.63 -22.89 -36.53
CA LEU A 202 4.35 -23.46 -36.06
C LEU A 202 3.91 -22.89 -34.70
N GLU A 203 4.76 -22.97 -33.68
CA GLU A 203 4.40 -22.47 -32.34
C GLU A 203 4.10 -20.97 -32.33
N ASP A 204 4.84 -20.21 -33.13
CA ASP A 204 4.67 -18.76 -33.24
C ASP A 204 3.38 -18.45 -33.98
N ALA A 205 3.11 -19.13 -35.09
CA ALA A 205 1.88 -18.98 -35.84
C ALA A 205 0.65 -19.36 -35.01
N GLU A 206 0.70 -20.43 -34.22
CA GLU A 206 -0.37 -20.80 -33.29
C GLU A 206 -0.64 -19.70 -32.26
N TRP A 207 0.42 -19.13 -31.68
CA TRP A 207 0.33 -18.05 -30.71
C TRP A 207 -0.28 -16.78 -31.32
N TYR A 208 0.27 -16.32 -32.44
CA TYR A 208 -0.21 -15.10 -33.10
C TYR A 208 -1.62 -15.27 -33.69
N LEU A 209 -2.00 -16.48 -34.13
CA LEU A 209 -3.37 -16.78 -34.54
C LEU A 209 -4.36 -16.57 -33.38
N GLY A 210 -4.01 -17.04 -32.17
CA GLY A 210 -4.82 -16.81 -30.97
C GLY A 210 -5.00 -15.32 -30.66
N LEU A 211 -3.92 -14.54 -30.77
CA LEU A 211 -3.97 -13.08 -30.62
C LEU A 211 -4.83 -12.42 -31.70
N CYS A 212 -4.74 -12.85 -32.96
CA CYS A 212 -5.62 -12.37 -34.03
C CYS A 212 -7.10 -12.64 -33.71
N TYR A 213 -7.45 -13.86 -33.28
CA TYR A 213 -8.83 -14.18 -32.90
C TYR A 213 -9.36 -13.32 -31.76
N MET A 214 -8.52 -13.04 -30.76
CA MET A 214 -8.86 -12.11 -29.67
C MET A 214 -9.15 -10.70 -30.21
N MET A 215 -8.30 -10.19 -31.10
CA MET A 215 -8.43 -8.85 -31.68
C MET A 215 -9.59 -8.71 -32.69
N THR A 216 -9.99 -9.81 -33.34
CA THR A 216 -11.19 -9.82 -34.21
C THR A 216 -12.47 -10.12 -33.44
N GLY A 217 -12.44 -10.19 -32.10
CA GLY A 217 -13.61 -10.49 -31.27
C GLY A 217 -14.11 -11.94 -31.36
N SER A 218 -13.33 -12.83 -31.97
CA SER A 218 -13.63 -14.27 -32.07
C SER A 218 -13.20 -15.01 -30.80
N ILE A 219 -13.79 -14.63 -29.65
CA ILE A 219 -13.30 -15.02 -28.32
C ILE A 219 -13.31 -16.53 -28.09
N GLU A 220 -14.36 -17.23 -28.51
CA GLU A 220 -14.43 -18.69 -28.40
C GLU A 220 -13.27 -19.39 -29.14
N LYS A 221 -12.91 -18.89 -30.33
CA LYS A 221 -11.76 -19.41 -31.09
C LYS A 221 -10.45 -19.07 -30.41
N ALA A 222 -10.30 -17.85 -29.88
CA ALA A 222 -9.12 -17.44 -29.13
C ALA A 222 -8.91 -18.31 -27.89
N VAL A 223 -9.95 -18.53 -27.10
CA VAL A 223 -9.92 -19.40 -25.91
C VAL A 223 -9.55 -20.83 -26.29
N SER A 224 -10.18 -21.39 -27.33
CA SER A 224 -9.85 -22.73 -27.82
C SER A 224 -8.39 -22.84 -28.25
N GLN A 225 -7.90 -21.88 -29.04
CA GLN A 225 -6.51 -21.82 -29.50
C GLN A 225 -5.54 -21.73 -28.32
N PHE A 226 -5.78 -20.84 -27.36
CA PHE A 226 -4.92 -20.69 -26.19
C PHE A 226 -4.97 -21.91 -25.26
N ASN A 227 -6.10 -22.60 -25.15
CA ASN A 227 -6.19 -23.85 -24.40
C ASN A 227 -5.40 -24.99 -25.05
N ALA A 228 -5.40 -25.07 -26.39
CA ALA A 228 -4.59 -26.02 -27.13
C ALA A 228 -3.09 -25.76 -26.88
N ILE A 229 -2.63 -24.51 -27.01
CA ILE A 229 -1.24 -24.11 -26.72
C ILE A 229 -0.89 -24.35 -25.25
N ALA A 230 -1.80 -24.08 -24.31
CA ALA A 230 -1.61 -24.33 -22.88
C ALA A 230 -1.46 -25.82 -22.53
N SER A 231 -1.97 -26.71 -23.38
CA SER A 231 -1.90 -28.16 -23.22
C SER A 231 -0.74 -28.80 -24.00
N SER A 232 -0.02 -28.03 -24.81
CA SER A 232 1.09 -28.51 -25.62
C SER A 232 2.46 -28.32 -24.94
N GLY A 233 3.52 -28.74 -25.64
CA GLY A 233 4.92 -28.48 -25.25
C GLY A 233 5.42 -27.07 -25.59
N SER A 234 4.57 -26.19 -26.15
CA SER A 234 4.99 -24.90 -26.69
C SER A 234 5.64 -23.97 -25.66
N ARG A 235 6.56 -23.13 -26.13
CA ARG A 235 7.14 -22.03 -25.34
C ARG A 235 6.10 -21.07 -24.78
N TYR A 236 4.96 -20.93 -25.45
CA TYR A 236 3.87 -20.02 -25.04
C TYR A 236 2.90 -20.61 -24.01
N ARG A 237 3.06 -21.89 -23.63
CA ARG A 237 2.12 -22.62 -22.75
C ARG A 237 1.64 -21.83 -21.53
N LYS A 238 2.57 -21.21 -20.80
CA LYS A 238 2.27 -20.45 -19.58
C LYS A 238 1.50 -19.16 -19.86
N GLN A 239 1.81 -18.47 -20.95
CA GLN A 239 1.12 -17.24 -21.35
C GLN A 239 -0.27 -17.57 -21.89
N ALA A 240 -0.40 -18.61 -22.69
CA ALA A 240 -1.67 -19.09 -23.22
C ALA A 240 -2.65 -19.49 -22.11
N ALA A 241 -2.18 -20.23 -21.10
CA ALA A 241 -3.01 -20.58 -19.94
C ALA A 241 -3.49 -19.36 -19.12
N ARG A 242 -2.75 -18.25 -19.15
CA ARG A 242 -3.17 -16.99 -18.50
C ARG A 242 -4.19 -16.26 -19.35
N LEU A 243 -3.97 -16.17 -20.67
CA LEU A 243 -4.90 -15.52 -21.59
C LEU A 243 -6.24 -16.25 -21.63
N SER A 244 -6.26 -17.59 -21.73
CA SER A 244 -7.52 -18.33 -21.77
C SER A 244 -8.39 -18.13 -20.51
N ARG A 245 -7.78 -17.98 -19.33
CA ARG A 245 -8.50 -17.65 -18.08
C ARG A 245 -9.00 -16.22 -18.00
N LYS A 246 -8.36 -15.28 -18.70
CA LYS A 246 -8.79 -13.87 -18.72
C LYS A 246 -9.88 -13.61 -19.75
N LEU A 247 -9.99 -14.48 -20.74
CA LEU A 247 -10.99 -14.40 -21.82
C LEU A 247 -12.25 -15.22 -21.53
N ASN A 248 -12.22 -16.09 -20.51
CA ASN A 248 -13.37 -16.82 -19.97
C ASN A 248 -14.02 -16.03 -18.83
#